data_AF-A0A2A5GVB4-F1
#
_entry.id   AF-A0A2A5GVB4-F1
#
_cell.length_a   1.000
_cell.length_b   1.000
_cell.length_c   1.000
_cell.angle_alpha   90.00
_cell.angle_beta   90.00
_cell.angle_gamma   90.00
#
_symmetry.space_group_name_H-M   'P 1'
#
loop_
_entity.id
_entity.type
_entity.pdbx_description
1 polymer ?
#
loop_
_entity_poly.entity_id
_entity_poly.type
_entity_poly.pdbx_seq_one_letter_code
_entity_poly.pdbx_strand_id
1 'polypeptide(L)'
;MNQTLNESNFTLYAAKHYDNVHLDTSEFYEDLKRFSYLKRLFNMYEKKEILKENLIINHIIILYNVFGQEATEMLFLRLKGQEELLKTFLLYLNRMPSRIETIRFKSYNEDIKRIEAVWEILNEL
;
A
#
# COMPACT_ATOMS: atom_id res chain seq x y z
N MET A 1 3.95 -16.22 -19.51
CA MET A 1 5.03 -15.64 -18.69
C MET A 1 4.39 -14.84 -17.57
N ASN A 2 4.55 -15.27 -16.32
CA ASN A 2 4.19 -14.44 -15.16
C ASN A 2 5.12 -13.23 -15.16
N GLN A 3 4.66 -12.09 -15.67
CA GLN A 3 5.39 -10.85 -15.53
C GLN A 3 5.29 -10.42 -14.07
N THR A 4 6.31 -10.73 -13.30
CA THR A 4 6.38 -10.29 -11.91
C THR A 4 6.44 -8.75 -11.87
N LEU A 5 5.75 -8.15 -10.90
CA LEU A 5 5.59 -6.70 -10.76
C LEU A 5 6.93 -5.98 -10.48
N ASN A 6 7.20 -4.89 -11.19
CA ASN A 6 8.33 -3.98 -11.02
C ASN A 6 7.99 -2.56 -11.53
N GLU A 7 8.91 -1.61 -11.35
CA GLU A 7 8.68 -0.20 -11.73
C GLU A 7 8.32 -0.01 -13.22
N SER A 8 8.92 -0.78 -14.12
CA SER A 8 8.72 -0.62 -15.57
C SER A 8 7.37 -1.12 -16.07
N ASN A 9 6.75 -2.07 -15.36
CA ASN A 9 5.46 -2.65 -15.73
C ASN A 9 4.32 -2.26 -14.78
N PHE A 10 4.59 -1.41 -13.79
CA PHE A 10 3.64 -1.04 -12.74
C PHE A 10 2.29 -0.58 -13.31
N THR A 11 2.29 0.38 -14.24
CA THR A 11 1.04 0.92 -14.80
C THR A 11 0.25 -0.14 -15.58
N LEU A 12 0.95 -0.99 -16.36
CA LEU A 12 0.29 -2.04 -17.13
C LEU A 12 -0.30 -3.11 -16.21
N TYR A 13 0.42 -3.46 -15.15
CA TYR A 13 -0.05 -4.37 -14.12
C TYR A 13 -1.27 -3.77 -13.40
N ALA A 14 -1.21 -2.50 -12.97
CA ALA A 14 -2.33 -1.83 -12.32
C ALA A 14 -3.57 -1.78 -13.22
N ALA A 15 -3.40 -1.46 -14.51
CA ALA A 15 -4.50 -1.43 -15.48
C ALA A 15 -5.15 -2.80 -15.67
N LYS A 16 -4.34 -3.88 -15.68
CA LYS A 16 -4.85 -5.26 -15.78
C LYS A 16 -5.72 -5.65 -14.57
N HIS A 17 -5.43 -5.10 -13.40
CA HIS A 17 -6.07 -5.44 -12.14
C HIS A 17 -7.04 -4.36 -11.63
N TYR A 18 -7.36 -3.36 -12.46
CA TYR A 18 -8.28 -2.29 -12.11
C TYR A 18 -9.73 -2.75 -12.29
N ASP A 19 -10.48 -2.77 -11.20
CA ASP A 19 -11.89 -3.14 -11.13
C ASP A 19 -12.71 -1.95 -10.59
N ASN A 20 -13.13 -1.08 -11.49
CA ASN A 20 -14.04 0.03 -11.22
C ASN A 20 -15.21 -0.05 -12.20
N VAL A 21 -16.43 0.06 -11.66
CA VAL A 21 -17.70 0.00 -12.42
C VAL A 21 -17.73 0.96 -13.62
N HIS A 22 -17.08 2.12 -13.52
CA HIS A 22 -17.16 3.17 -14.56
C HIS A 22 -15.98 3.20 -15.54
N LEU A 23 -14.99 2.29 -15.41
CA LEU A 23 -13.80 2.14 -16.28
C LEU A 23 -13.37 3.45 -16.98
N ASP A 24 -13.13 4.51 -16.20
CA ASP A 24 -12.60 5.78 -16.69
C ASP A 24 -11.08 5.82 -16.51
N THR A 25 -10.40 6.18 -17.59
CA THR A 25 -8.95 6.38 -17.60
C THR A 25 -8.53 7.53 -16.68
N SER A 26 -9.36 8.58 -16.57
CA SER A 26 -9.06 9.72 -15.71
C SER A 26 -9.07 9.31 -14.23
N GLU A 27 -10.11 8.61 -13.79
CA GLU A 27 -10.25 8.04 -12.44
C GLU A 27 -9.12 7.06 -12.13
N PHE A 28 -8.77 6.17 -13.08
CA PHE A 28 -7.64 5.27 -12.92
C PHE A 28 -6.35 5.99 -12.56
N TYR A 29 -5.99 7.05 -13.31
CA TYR A 29 -4.78 7.82 -13.01
C TYR A 29 -4.89 8.60 -11.69
N GLU A 30 -6.09 9.00 -11.26
CA GLU A 30 -6.30 9.60 -9.94
C GLU A 30 -6.12 8.61 -8.79
N ASP A 31 -6.56 7.36 -8.96
CA ASP A 31 -6.31 6.30 -7.99
C ASP A 31 -4.82 5.98 -7.91
N LEU A 32 -4.11 5.94 -9.05
CA LEU A 32 -2.65 5.75 -9.07
C LEU A 32 -1.89 6.85 -8.31
N LYS A 33 -2.41 8.09 -8.25
CA LYS A 33 -1.78 9.17 -7.47
C LYS A 33 -1.75 8.85 -5.96
N ARG A 34 -2.62 7.97 -5.46
CA ARG A 34 -2.70 7.62 -4.02
C ARG A 34 -1.45 6.90 -3.54
N PHE A 35 -0.78 6.10 -4.37
CA PHE A 35 0.51 5.50 -4.02
C PHE A 35 1.57 6.57 -3.71
N SER A 36 1.66 7.60 -4.56
CA SER A 36 2.58 8.72 -4.34
C SER A 36 2.17 9.56 -3.13
N TYR A 37 0.86 9.74 -2.90
CA TYR A 37 0.36 10.42 -1.70
C TYR A 37 0.77 9.66 -0.44
N LEU A 38 0.51 8.35 -0.37
CA LEU A 38 0.92 7.50 0.76
C LEU A 38 2.42 7.63 1.05
N LYS A 39 3.28 7.61 0.02
CA LYS A 39 4.72 7.83 0.18
C LYS A 39 5.02 9.17 0.88
N ARG A 40 4.33 10.25 0.51
CA ARG A 40 4.49 11.55 1.18
C ARG A 40 4.01 11.54 2.63
N LEU A 41 2.90 10.86 2.94
CA LEU A 41 2.37 10.77 4.29
C LEU A 41 3.33 9.99 5.20
N PHE A 42 3.88 8.89 4.70
CA PHE A 42 4.87 8.09 5.43
C PHE A 42 6.16 8.88 5.65
N ASN A 43 6.67 9.54 4.61
CA ASN A 43 7.84 10.44 4.73
C ASN A 43 7.60 11.59 5.72
N MET A 44 6.36 12.06 5.87
CA MET A 44 6.02 13.11 6.83
C MET A 44 6.06 12.58 8.26
N TYR A 45 5.55 11.37 8.49
CA TYR A 45 5.67 10.70 9.77
C TYR A 45 7.14 10.49 10.14
N GLU A 46 7.94 9.87 9.27
CA GLU A 46 9.37 9.60 9.53
C GLU A 46 10.22 10.85 9.80
N LYS A 47 9.85 12.00 9.24
CA LYS A 47 10.63 13.24 9.35
C LYS A 47 10.16 14.16 10.45
N LYS A 48 8.88 14.11 10.79
CA LYS A 48 8.23 15.12 11.65
C LYS A 48 7.41 14.51 12.79
N GLU A 49 7.30 13.18 12.85
CA GLU A 49 6.43 12.46 13.78
C GLU A 49 4.94 12.89 13.67
N ILE A 50 4.53 13.38 12.50
CA ILE A 50 3.14 13.77 12.24
C ILE A 50 2.47 12.65 11.45
N LEU A 51 1.65 11.86 12.16
CA LEU A 51 0.80 10.85 11.55
C LEU A 51 -0.51 11.46 11.02
N LYS A 52 -0.99 10.95 9.89
CA LYS A 52 -2.31 11.26 9.31
C LYS A 52 -3.06 9.97 9.06
N GLU A 53 -3.26 9.21 10.13
CA GLU A 53 -3.81 7.85 10.16
C GLU A 53 -5.09 7.72 9.34
N ASN A 54 -6.08 8.60 9.55
CA ASN A 54 -7.34 8.57 8.80
C ASN A 54 -7.15 8.75 7.28
N LEU A 55 -6.24 9.63 6.85
CA LEU A 55 -5.94 9.82 5.43
C LEU A 55 -5.22 8.61 4.84
N ILE A 56 -4.27 8.04 5.59
CA ILE A 56 -3.55 6.83 5.18
C ILE A 56 -4.52 5.66 5.01
N ILE A 57 -5.36 5.42 6.02
CA ILE A 57 -6.38 4.37 6.02
C ILE A 57 -7.28 4.53 4.80
N ASN A 58 -7.82 5.73 4.57
CA ASN A 58 -8.71 5.99 3.44
C ASN A 58 -8.03 5.71 2.10
N HIS A 59 -6.78 6.15 1.91
CA HIS A 59 -6.04 5.87 0.69
C HIS A 59 -5.81 4.37 0.47
N ILE A 60 -5.47 3.61 1.52
CA ILE A 60 -5.28 2.17 1.41
C ILE A 60 -6.61 1.48 1.07
N ILE A 61 -7.71 1.81 1.76
CA ILE A 61 -9.04 1.24 1.49
C ILE A 61 -9.45 1.48 0.04
N ILE A 62 -9.31 2.71 -0.48
CA ILE A 62 -9.65 2.99 -1.88
C ILE A 62 -8.82 2.13 -2.83
N LEU A 63 -7.50 2.01 -2.59
CA LEU A 63 -6.66 1.15 -3.42
C LEU A 63 -7.10 -0.32 -3.39
N TYR A 64 -7.48 -0.87 -2.23
CA TYR A 64 -8.04 -2.22 -2.16
C TYR A 64 -9.39 -2.36 -2.86
N ASN A 65 -10.23 -1.31 -2.85
CA ASN A 65 -11.52 -1.34 -3.51
C ASN A 65 -11.38 -1.44 -5.03
N VAL A 66 -10.41 -0.73 -5.62
CA VAL A 66 -10.25 -0.70 -7.08
C VAL A 66 -9.20 -1.69 -7.63
N PHE A 67 -8.31 -2.23 -6.79
CA PHE A 67 -7.27 -3.18 -7.23
C PHE A 67 -7.36 -4.55 -6.53
N GLY A 68 -8.31 -4.75 -5.62
CA GLY A 68 -8.43 -5.99 -4.85
C GLY A 68 -7.17 -6.34 -4.08
N GLN A 69 -6.83 -7.63 -4.04
CA GLN A 69 -5.66 -8.12 -3.29
C GLN A 69 -4.31 -7.64 -3.87
N GLU A 70 -4.28 -7.30 -5.16
CA GLU A 70 -3.09 -6.88 -5.89
C GLU A 70 -2.60 -5.49 -5.46
N ALA A 71 -3.46 -4.72 -4.76
CA ALA A 71 -3.07 -3.51 -4.04
C ALA A 71 -1.87 -3.76 -3.12
N THR A 72 -1.78 -4.94 -2.50
CA THR A 72 -0.68 -5.31 -1.59
C THR A 72 0.67 -5.25 -2.28
N GLU A 73 0.84 -5.96 -3.40
CA GLU A 73 2.10 -6.01 -4.13
C GLU A 73 2.50 -4.62 -4.63
N MET A 74 1.52 -3.86 -5.12
CA MET A 74 1.71 -2.48 -5.57
C MET A 74 2.13 -1.54 -4.42
N LEU A 75 1.55 -1.68 -3.24
CA LEU A 75 1.91 -0.91 -2.05
C LEU A 75 3.36 -1.21 -1.63
N PHE A 76 3.74 -2.49 -1.53
CA PHE A 76 5.11 -2.88 -1.18
C PHE A 76 6.15 -2.41 -2.20
N LEU A 77 5.82 -2.43 -3.51
CA LEU A 77 6.71 -1.88 -4.52
C LEU A 77 6.87 -0.36 -4.36
N ARG A 78 5.76 0.38 -4.23
CA ARG A 78 5.76 1.85 -4.23
C ARG A 78 6.25 2.47 -2.92
N LEU A 79 6.10 1.76 -1.81
CA LEU A 79 6.48 2.20 -0.47
C LEU A 79 7.75 1.52 0.04
N LYS A 80 8.59 1.01 -0.86
CA LYS A 80 9.89 0.42 -0.52
C LYS A 80 10.68 1.31 0.47
N GLY A 81 11.23 0.69 1.50
CA GLY A 81 11.92 1.32 2.63
C GLY A 81 11.00 1.78 3.77
N GLN A 82 9.69 1.54 3.68
CA GLN A 82 8.69 1.94 4.68
C GLN A 82 7.77 0.76 5.04
N GLU A 83 8.31 -0.46 4.95
CA GLU A 83 7.59 -1.71 5.09
C GLU A 83 7.01 -1.89 6.49
N GLU A 84 7.70 -1.44 7.54
CA GLU A 84 7.22 -1.54 8.92
C GLU A 84 5.97 -0.68 9.16
N LEU A 85 5.97 0.55 8.65
CA LEU A 85 4.81 1.44 8.71
C LEU A 85 3.66 0.87 7.88
N LEU A 86 3.94 0.44 6.64
CA LEU A 86 2.94 -0.20 5.78
C LEU A 86 2.33 -1.44 6.45
N LYS A 87 3.15 -2.34 6.99
CA LYS A 87 2.70 -3.54 7.71
C LYS A 87 1.76 -3.16 8.84
N THR A 88 2.07 -2.11 9.60
CA THR A 88 1.24 -1.67 10.73
C THR A 88 -0.18 -1.33 10.30
N PHE A 89 -0.32 -0.56 9.21
CA PHE A 89 -1.63 -0.24 8.62
C PHE A 89 -2.32 -1.46 8.00
N LEU A 90 -1.58 -2.33 7.31
CA LEU A 90 -2.16 -3.53 6.70
C LEU A 90 -2.64 -4.55 7.74
N LEU A 91 -1.96 -4.68 8.88
CA LEU A 91 -2.43 -5.49 10.01
C LEU A 91 -3.72 -4.92 10.58
N TYR A 92 -3.77 -3.60 10.79
CA TYR A 92 -4.95 -2.94 11.34
C TYR A 92 -6.19 -3.14 10.44
N LEU A 93 -5.99 -3.07 9.12
CA LEU A 93 -7.05 -3.29 8.14
C LEU A 93 -7.35 -4.77 7.85
N ASN A 94 -6.68 -5.71 8.55
CA ASN A 94 -6.74 -7.15 8.29
C ASN A 94 -6.47 -7.51 6.80
N ARG A 95 -5.48 -6.84 6.20
CA ARG A 95 -5.04 -7.01 4.81
C ARG A 95 -3.60 -7.51 4.68
N MET A 96 -2.85 -7.63 5.78
CA MET A 96 -1.47 -8.10 5.74
C MET A 96 -1.42 -9.62 5.42
N PRO A 97 -0.82 -10.05 4.29
CA PRO A 97 -0.70 -11.46 3.98
C PRO A 97 0.37 -12.13 4.85
N SER A 98 0.36 -13.46 4.92
CA SER A 98 1.39 -14.24 5.64
C SER A 98 2.78 -14.15 4.98
N ARG A 99 2.82 -13.99 3.65
CA ARG A 99 4.04 -13.88 2.85
C ARG A 99 3.83 -12.86 1.73
N ILE A 100 4.85 -12.05 1.49
CA ILE A 100 4.91 -11.10 0.38
C ILE A 100 6.00 -11.57 -0.57
N GLU A 101 5.68 -11.67 -1.86
CA GLU A 101 6.63 -12.04 -2.90
C GLU A 101 6.45 -11.15 -4.14
N THR A 102 7.34 -10.19 -4.31
CA THR A 102 7.50 -9.39 -5.54
C THR A 102 8.90 -9.63 -6.12
N ILE A 103 9.24 -9.06 -7.30
CA ILE A 103 10.63 -9.12 -7.82
C ILE A 103 11.62 -8.52 -6.81
N ARG A 104 11.23 -7.45 -6.13
CA ARG A 104 12.14 -6.61 -5.34
C ARG A 104 12.07 -6.87 -3.84
N PHE A 105 11.05 -7.57 -3.39
CA PHE A 105 10.75 -7.74 -1.99
C PHE A 105 10.17 -9.12 -1.75
N LYS A 106 10.87 -9.94 -0.96
CA LYS A 106 10.39 -11.23 -0.48
C LYS A 106 10.57 -11.27 1.03
N SER A 107 9.49 -11.45 1.76
CA SER A 107 9.51 -11.44 3.22
C SER A 107 8.27 -12.13 3.76
N TYR A 108 8.40 -12.78 4.90
CA TYR A 108 7.25 -13.24 5.67
C TYR A 108 6.74 -12.10 6.55
N ASN A 109 5.45 -12.16 6.90
CA ASN A 109 4.87 -11.19 7.81
C ASN A 109 5.68 -11.07 9.11
N GLU A 110 6.10 -12.21 9.68
CA GLU A 110 6.90 -12.28 10.90
C GLU A 110 8.27 -11.57 10.83
N ASP A 111 8.84 -11.41 9.64
CA ASP A 111 10.16 -10.79 9.46
C ASP A 111 10.12 -9.25 9.50
N ILE A 112 8.95 -8.66 9.21
CA ILE A 112 8.77 -7.21 9.17
C ILE A 112 8.28 -6.78 10.54
N LYS A 113 8.91 -5.80 11.19
CA LYS A 113 8.40 -5.31 12.48
C LYS A 113 7.16 -4.44 12.28
N ARG A 114 6.29 -4.43 13.28
CA ARG A 114 5.22 -3.44 13.41
C ARG A 114 5.74 -2.26 14.22
N ILE A 115 5.26 -1.07 13.93
CA ILE A 115 5.55 0.12 14.72
C ILE A 115 4.52 0.19 15.85
N GLU A 116 4.92 -0.16 17.07
CA GLU A 116 4.01 -0.27 18.23
C GLU A 116 3.30 1.06 18.55
N ALA A 117 4.02 2.19 18.52
CA ALA A 117 3.40 3.50 18.77
C ALA A 117 2.28 3.83 17.75
N VAL A 118 2.46 3.46 16.48
CA VAL A 118 1.43 3.64 15.45
C VAL A 118 0.30 2.64 15.66
N TRP A 119 0.61 1.40 16.08
CA TRP A 119 -0.40 0.39 16.37
C TRP A 119 -1.33 0.82 17.51
N GLU A 120 -0.79 1.39 18.58
CA GLU A 120 -1.57 1.92 19.70
C GLU A 120 -2.54 3.00 19.22
N ILE A 121 -2.04 4.01 18.49
CA ILE A 121 -2.88 5.07 17.89
C ILE A 121 -4.02 4.49 17.05
N LEU A 122 -3.74 3.46 16.24
CA LEU A 122 -4.75 2.85 15.37
C LEU A 122 -5.84 2.11 16.16
N ASN A 123 -5.53 1.51 17.31
CA ASN A 123 -6.54 0.81 18.13
C ASN A 123 -7.36 1.75 19.04
N GLU A 124 -7.05 3.04 19.03
CA GLU A 124 -7.83 4.08 19.71
C GLU A 124 -8.85 4.77 18.80
N LEU A 125 -8.85 4.46 17.48
CA LEU A 125 -9.81 4.95 16.49
C LEU A 125 -11.19 4.26 16.63
#